data_AF-A0A956DU54-F1
#
_entry.id   AF-A0A956DU54-F1
#
_cell.length_a   1.000
_cell.length_b   1.000
_cell.length_c   1.000
_cell.angle_alpha   90.00
_cell.angle_beta   90.00
_cell.angle_gamma   90.00
#
_symmetry.space_group_name_H-M   'P 1'
#
loop_
_entity.id
_entity.type
_entity.pdbx_description
1 polymer ?
#
loop_
_entity_poly.entity_id
_entity_poly.type
_entity_poly.pdbx_seq_one_letter_code
_entity_poly.pdbx_strand_id
1 'polypeptide(L)'
;DDDTLAELRTTGSERPLTITSASDPTELWFGEPPAQESPSSALVAWHERLLGRSVAGLIDEATDLTALDGRFARRLAGGARVITTQLGVAGDSGTDSLGHLLLLRGASRQRLLVDEATYEAVWTTRRMIRGVTAPTVNDGSGLMSYCLGIDTRELLPPVPPVARNGDGVFGLALRACRADYAGGWLPVTIRHEPVERRESSFAATLSGLTTLGPNDYLGRVIAALGAPKTADPAAAMRQLGATLQAMAESAGFAQDLHEIVVAGRSADRRRLEEVLAEHDHEPSHWAQDVRRAIMEVDASLSGGPPALPEVAEHVARYGRLLRLWPDVVAAARELRARGEGLGAASTGS
;
A
#
# COMPACT_ATOMS: atom_id res chain seq x y z
N ASP A 1 -13.72 -0.37 -9.81
CA ASP A 1 -12.61 0.07 -10.64
C ASP A 1 -12.79 -0.59 -11.99
N ASP A 2 -13.22 0.18 -12.98
CA ASP A 2 -13.50 -0.23 -14.35
C ASP A 2 -12.25 -0.16 -15.25
N ASP A 3 -11.10 0.27 -14.70
CA ASP A 3 -9.86 0.44 -15.43
C ASP A 3 -9.03 -0.86 -15.51
N THR A 4 -9.43 -1.93 -14.83
CA THR A 4 -8.66 -3.19 -14.77
C THR A 4 -9.17 -4.21 -15.78
N LEU A 5 -8.29 -4.62 -16.69
CA LEU A 5 -8.56 -5.66 -17.69
C LEU A 5 -7.92 -6.98 -17.24
N ALA A 6 -8.65 -8.09 -17.35
CA ALA A 6 -8.19 -9.42 -16.96
C ALA A 6 -7.15 -10.01 -17.94
N GLU A 7 -6.15 -9.22 -18.32
CA GLU A 7 -5.00 -9.58 -19.15
C GLU A 7 -3.79 -9.73 -18.24
N LEU A 8 -3.30 -10.97 -18.09
CA LEU A 8 -2.20 -11.30 -17.19
C LEU A 8 -0.88 -11.46 -17.96
N ARG A 9 0.20 -10.96 -17.37
CA ARG A 9 1.55 -11.02 -17.93
C ARG A 9 2.56 -11.38 -16.83
N THR A 10 3.38 -12.41 -17.03
CA THR A 10 4.40 -12.81 -16.04
C THR A 10 5.57 -11.84 -16.05
N THR A 11 6.01 -11.34 -14.89
CA THR A 11 7.13 -10.39 -14.77
C THR A 11 8.46 -11.02 -14.36
N GLY A 12 8.47 -12.33 -14.09
CA GLY A 12 9.69 -13.04 -13.76
C GLY A 12 9.45 -14.53 -13.49
N SER A 13 10.31 -15.13 -12.69
CA SER A 13 10.27 -16.56 -12.40
C SER A 13 9.29 -16.90 -11.27
N GLU A 14 8.87 -18.16 -11.19
CA GLU A 14 8.04 -18.65 -10.08
C GLU A 14 8.86 -19.00 -8.82
N ARG A 15 10.19 -18.97 -8.91
CA ARG A 15 11.15 -19.26 -7.82
C ARG A 15 12.49 -18.56 -8.08
N PRO A 16 13.32 -18.35 -7.04
CA PRO A 16 13.07 -18.65 -5.61
C PRO A 16 12.05 -17.70 -4.96
N LEU A 17 11.62 -18.02 -3.73
CA LEU A 17 10.83 -17.10 -2.90
C LEU A 17 11.73 -16.00 -2.32
N THR A 18 11.26 -14.77 -2.29
CA THR A 18 11.92 -13.66 -1.58
C THR A 18 11.15 -13.31 -0.31
N ILE A 19 11.84 -13.11 0.81
CA ILE A 19 11.25 -12.55 2.05
C ILE A 19 11.98 -11.28 2.42
N THR A 20 11.24 -10.18 2.53
CA THR A 20 11.83 -8.84 2.72
C THR A 20 11.00 -7.97 3.66
N SER A 21 11.68 -7.09 4.41
CA SER A 21 11.04 -6.03 5.19
C SER A 21 10.79 -4.75 4.38
N ALA A 22 11.08 -4.76 3.07
CA ALA A 22 10.74 -3.66 2.18
C ALA A 22 9.22 -3.42 2.21
N SER A 23 8.81 -2.16 2.42
CA SER A 23 7.40 -1.77 2.41
C SER A 23 6.74 -1.99 1.05
N ASP A 24 7.53 -1.84 -0.01
CA ASP A 24 7.18 -2.05 -1.41
C ASP A 24 8.32 -2.81 -2.08
N PRO A 25 8.17 -4.11 -2.37
CA PRO A 25 9.20 -4.92 -2.99
C PRO A 25 9.18 -4.85 -4.52
N THR A 26 8.37 -3.99 -5.11
CA THR A 26 8.20 -3.95 -6.56
C THR A 26 9.36 -3.28 -7.28
N GLU A 27 9.66 -3.81 -8.46
CA GLU A 27 10.45 -3.17 -9.48
C GLU A 27 9.55 -2.39 -10.44
N LEU A 28 10.14 -1.39 -11.10
CA LEU A 28 9.48 -0.60 -12.14
C LEU A 28 10.16 -0.78 -13.50
N TRP A 29 9.36 -0.79 -14.54
CA TRP A 29 9.79 -0.74 -15.94
C TRP A 29 9.00 0.34 -16.70
N PHE A 30 9.65 1.03 -17.62
CA PHE A 30 9.12 2.16 -18.38
C PHE A 30 9.20 1.84 -19.88
N GLY A 31 8.32 0.95 -20.34
CA GLY A 31 8.36 0.39 -21.70
C GLY A 31 7.70 -1.00 -21.77
N GLU A 32 8.02 -1.79 -22.80
CA GLU A 32 7.58 -3.19 -22.86
C GLU A 32 8.33 -4.03 -21.82
N PRO A 33 7.63 -4.87 -21.03
CA PRO A 33 8.27 -5.75 -20.08
C PRO A 33 8.88 -6.96 -20.80
N PRO A 34 9.82 -7.68 -20.15
CA PRO A 34 10.11 -9.07 -20.51
C PRO A 34 8.97 -9.96 -20.00
N ALA A 35 7.78 -9.92 -20.62
CA ALA A 35 6.65 -10.69 -20.14
C ALA A 35 6.07 -11.66 -21.18
N GLN A 36 5.69 -12.83 -20.69
CA GLN A 36 4.88 -13.81 -21.43
C GLN A 36 3.43 -13.65 -21.01
N GLU A 37 2.52 -13.81 -21.98
CA GLU A 37 1.09 -13.84 -21.70
C GLU A 37 0.75 -15.03 -20.80
N SER A 38 -0.05 -14.76 -19.78
CA SER A 38 -0.62 -15.79 -18.91
C SER A 38 -2.13 -15.83 -19.13
N PRO A 39 -2.75 -17.03 -19.20
CA PRO A 39 -4.20 -17.12 -19.36
C PRO A 39 -4.91 -16.50 -18.15
N SER A 40 -5.97 -15.72 -18.40
CA SER A 40 -6.78 -15.09 -17.36
C SER A 40 -7.45 -16.09 -16.42
N SER A 41 -7.73 -17.30 -16.90
CA SER A 41 -8.23 -18.42 -16.10
C SER A 41 -7.29 -18.85 -14.98
N ALA A 42 -6.01 -18.46 -15.03
CA ALA A 42 -5.04 -18.75 -13.98
C ALA A 42 -5.06 -17.73 -12.82
N LEU A 43 -5.87 -16.66 -12.87
CA LEU A 43 -5.86 -15.59 -11.87
C LEU A 43 -6.03 -16.12 -10.44
N VAL A 44 -7.02 -16.99 -10.20
CA VAL A 44 -7.24 -17.59 -8.88
C VAL A 44 -6.07 -18.49 -8.48
N ALA A 45 -5.57 -19.31 -9.42
CA ALA A 45 -4.46 -20.21 -9.17
C ALA A 45 -3.17 -19.47 -8.78
N TRP A 46 -2.95 -18.25 -9.31
CA TRP A 46 -1.85 -17.40 -8.89
C TRP A 46 -1.94 -17.01 -7.42
N HIS A 47 -3.12 -16.56 -6.96
CA HIS A 47 -3.34 -16.21 -5.55
C HIS A 47 -3.18 -17.40 -4.61
N GLU A 48 -3.73 -18.57 -4.96
CA GLU A 48 -3.67 -19.80 -4.14
C GLU A 48 -2.24 -20.28 -3.83
N ARG A 49 -1.24 -19.88 -4.63
CA ARG A 49 0.17 -20.25 -4.41
C ARG A 49 0.73 -19.74 -3.07
N LEU A 50 0.31 -18.55 -2.66
CA LEU A 50 0.76 -17.90 -1.42
C LEU A 50 -0.37 -17.72 -0.41
N LEU A 51 -1.56 -17.36 -0.86
CA LEU A 51 -2.65 -16.89 0.00
C LEU A 51 -3.01 -17.92 1.07
N GLY A 52 -3.04 -17.46 2.32
CA GLY A 52 -3.43 -18.26 3.46
C GLY A 52 -2.40 -19.30 3.90
N ARG A 53 -1.21 -19.38 3.28
CA ARG A 53 -0.12 -20.27 3.71
C ARG A 53 0.65 -19.67 4.88
N SER A 54 1.20 -20.54 5.73
CA SER A 54 2.18 -20.11 6.73
C SER A 54 3.48 -19.74 6.03
N VAL A 55 4.12 -18.65 6.45
CA VAL A 55 5.39 -18.23 5.84
C VAL A 55 6.48 -19.27 6.11
N ALA A 56 6.47 -19.90 7.29
CA ALA A 56 7.37 -21.01 7.60
C ALA A 56 7.23 -22.20 6.63
N GLY A 57 6.03 -22.48 6.12
CA GLY A 57 5.79 -23.55 5.14
C GLY A 57 6.06 -23.13 3.68
N LEU A 58 6.49 -21.89 3.46
CA LEU A 58 6.91 -21.36 2.16
C LEU A 58 8.44 -21.32 2.04
N ILE A 59 9.16 -21.22 3.15
CA ILE A 59 10.63 -21.13 3.17
C ILE A 59 11.26 -22.47 2.76
N ASP A 60 12.22 -22.40 1.84
CA ASP A 60 13.10 -23.49 1.43
C ASP A 60 14.57 -23.02 1.39
N GLU A 61 15.50 -23.90 1.01
CA GLU A 61 16.94 -23.59 0.95
C GLU A 61 17.30 -22.49 -0.05
N ALA A 62 16.45 -22.24 -1.05
CA ALA A 62 16.69 -21.25 -2.08
C ALA A 62 16.09 -19.88 -1.72
N THR A 63 15.40 -19.77 -0.58
CA THR A 63 14.69 -18.55 -0.18
C THR A 63 15.67 -17.43 0.18
N ASP A 64 15.48 -16.25 -0.41
CA ASP A 64 16.25 -15.05 -0.06
C ASP A 64 15.70 -14.39 1.21
N LEU A 65 16.54 -14.31 2.24
CA LEU A 65 16.24 -13.72 3.55
C LEU A 65 17.12 -12.48 3.86
N THR A 66 17.90 -11.99 2.89
CA THR A 66 18.96 -10.99 3.13
C THR A 66 18.42 -9.63 3.60
N ALA A 67 17.18 -9.30 3.27
CA ALA A 67 16.55 -8.00 3.54
C ALA A 67 15.54 -8.03 4.72
N LEU A 68 15.74 -8.91 5.70
CA LEU A 68 14.84 -9.09 6.83
C LEU A 68 15.23 -8.23 8.04
N ASP A 69 14.30 -7.41 8.54
CA ASP A 69 14.48 -6.67 9.79
C ASP A 69 14.05 -7.48 11.03
N GLY A 70 14.44 -7.02 12.22
CA GLY A 70 14.12 -7.70 13.47
C GLY A 70 12.62 -7.71 13.82
N ARG A 71 11.82 -6.77 13.30
CA ARG A 71 10.37 -6.76 13.53
C ARG A 71 9.70 -7.88 12.75
N PHE A 72 10.03 -8.01 11.47
CA PHE A 72 9.46 -9.06 10.64
C PHE A 72 9.98 -10.43 11.08
N ALA A 73 11.26 -10.56 11.43
CA ALA A 73 11.80 -11.81 12.00
C ALA A 73 11.00 -12.30 13.23
N ARG A 74 10.64 -11.39 14.16
CA ARG A 74 9.77 -11.74 15.31
C ARG A 74 8.38 -12.20 14.88
N ARG A 75 7.81 -11.56 13.86
CA ARG A 75 6.51 -11.95 13.31
C ARG A 75 6.57 -13.33 12.64
N LEU A 76 7.63 -13.62 11.89
CA LEU A 76 7.86 -14.96 11.32
C LEU A 76 7.93 -16.02 12.42
N ALA A 77 8.69 -15.76 13.49
CA ALA A 77 8.78 -16.64 14.65
C ALA A 77 7.42 -16.83 15.37
N GLY A 78 6.55 -15.82 15.32
CA GLY A 78 5.18 -15.85 15.84
C GLY A 78 4.16 -16.57 14.96
N GLY A 79 4.59 -17.21 13.86
CA GLY A 79 3.68 -17.97 12.99
C GLY A 79 3.00 -17.14 11.90
N ALA A 80 3.73 -16.18 11.30
CA ALA A 80 3.23 -15.35 10.21
C ALA A 80 2.52 -16.15 9.10
N ARG A 81 1.47 -15.55 8.54
CA ARG A 81 0.69 -16.10 7.43
C ARG A 81 0.51 -15.05 6.34
N VAL A 82 0.47 -15.49 5.10
CA VAL A 82 0.16 -14.62 3.96
C VAL A 82 -1.35 -14.33 3.98
N ILE A 83 -1.76 -13.17 4.48
CA ILE A 83 -3.18 -12.79 4.62
C ILE A 83 -3.69 -12.12 3.33
N THR A 84 -2.82 -11.39 2.65
CA THR A 84 -3.12 -10.74 1.38
C THR A 84 -2.15 -11.21 0.31
N THR A 85 -2.61 -11.25 -0.94
CA THR A 85 -1.76 -11.45 -2.11
C THR A 85 -2.14 -10.43 -3.16
N GLN A 86 -1.16 -9.81 -3.82
CA GLN A 86 -1.42 -8.84 -4.87
C GLN A 86 -0.53 -9.07 -6.09
N LEU A 87 -1.06 -8.68 -7.24
CA LEU A 87 -0.36 -8.69 -8.51
C LEU A 87 0.37 -7.36 -8.71
N GLY A 88 1.31 -7.38 -9.66
CA GLY A 88 1.77 -6.15 -10.27
C GLY A 88 0.69 -5.50 -11.16
N VAL A 89 1.01 -4.33 -11.68
CA VAL A 89 0.18 -3.60 -12.64
C VAL A 89 0.99 -3.24 -13.88
N ALA A 90 0.36 -3.27 -15.06
CA ALA A 90 0.93 -2.81 -16.31
C ALA A 90 -0.03 -1.83 -17.01
N GLY A 91 0.44 -0.61 -17.30
CA GLY A 91 -0.38 0.45 -17.91
C GLY A 91 -0.33 1.75 -17.10
N ASP A 92 -1.45 2.43 -16.90
CA ASP A 92 -1.51 3.63 -16.05
C ASP A 92 -1.12 3.27 -14.61
N SER A 93 -0.36 4.15 -13.94
CA SER A 93 0.15 3.90 -12.59
C SER A 93 -0.93 3.75 -11.52
N GLY A 94 -2.17 4.18 -11.77
CA GLY A 94 -3.26 4.26 -10.81
C GLY A 94 -2.95 5.05 -9.52
N THR A 95 -1.85 5.82 -9.48
CA THR A 95 -1.46 6.67 -8.35
C THR A 95 -1.80 8.13 -8.61
N ASP A 96 -2.15 8.90 -7.59
CA ASP A 96 -2.39 10.35 -7.74
C ASP A 96 -1.10 11.11 -8.06
N SER A 97 -0.01 10.73 -7.38
CA SER A 97 1.31 11.31 -7.56
C SER A 97 2.30 10.26 -8.05
N LEU A 98 3.22 10.71 -8.90
CA LEU A 98 4.38 9.96 -9.35
C LEU A 98 5.64 10.30 -8.52
N GLY A 99 5.50 11.01 -7.40
CA GLY A 99 6.63 11.49 -6.61
C GLY A 99 7.55 10.38 -6.09
N HIS A 100 7.01 9.17 -5.91
CA HIS A 100 7.79 7.99 -5.55
C HIS A 100 8.86 7.62 -6.61
N LEU A 101 8.69 8.03 -7.87
CA LEU A 101 9.68 7.81 -8.94
C LEU A 101 10.99 8.57 -8.68
N LEU A 102 10.94 9.68 -7.93
CA LEU A 102 12.14 10.44 -7.55
C LEU A 102 13.01 9.70 -6.51
N LEU A 103 12.43 8.71 -5.82
CA LEU A 103 13.08 7.93 -4.75
C LEU A 103 13.60 6.56 -5.22
N LEU A 104 13.50 6.26 -6.51
CA LEU A 104 13.92 4.96 -7.04
C LEU A 104 15.43 4.76 -6.87
N ARG A 105 15.79 3.49 -6.65
CA ARG A 105 17.17 3.00 -6.56
C ARG A 105 17.36 1.79 -7.48
N GLY A 106 18.60 1.35 -7.63
CA GLY A 106 18.96 0.11 -8.32
C GLY A 106 18.43 0.03 -9.76
N ALA A 107 17.95 -1.15 -10.14
CA ALA A 107 17.49 -1.44 -11.52
C ALA A 107 16.31 -0.57 -11.97
N SER A 108 15.34 -0.29 -11.10
CA SER A 108 14.20 0.57 -11.44
C SER A 108 14.65 1.99 -11.81
N ARG A 109 15.61 2.53 -11.06
CA ARG A 109 16.20 3.85 -11.36
C ARG A 109 16.96 3.84 -12.68
N GLN A 110 17.79 2.82 -12.90
CA GLN A 110 18.55 2.68 -14.15
C GLN A 110 17.63 2.64 -15.38
N ARG A 111 16.49 1.94 -15.29
CA ARG A 111 15.48 1.90 -16.36
C ARG A 111 14.77 3.23 -16.55
N LEU A 112 14.45 3.96 -15.48
CA LEU A 112 13.82 5.28 -15.58
C LEU A 112 14.74 6.30 -16.26
N LEU A 113 16.03 6.23 -15.97
CA LEU A 113 17.03 7.23 -16.37
C LEU A 113 17.91 6.73 -17.52
N VAL A 114 17.43 5.77 -18.31
CA VAL A 114 18.16 5.24 -19.46
C VAL A 114 18.40 6.34 -20.51
N ASP A 115 17.41 7.21 -20.70
CA ASP A 115 17.50 8.44 -21.47
C ASP A 115 16.48 9.46 -20.95
N GLU A 116 16.70 10.73 -21.31
CA GLU A 116 15.85 11.85 -20.88
C GLU A 116 14.43 11.75 -21.44
N ALA A 117 14.25 11.19 -22.65
CA ALA A 117 12.94 11.04 -23.26
C ALA A 117 12.04 10.07 -22.48
N THR A 118 12.60 8.96 -21.98
CA THR A 118 11.92 7.99 -21.12
C THR A 118 11.55 8.63 -19.79
N TYR A 119 12.48 9.39 -19.20
CA TYR A 119 12.23 10.15 -17.97
C TYR A 119 11.10 11.16 -18.15
N GLU A 120 11.12 11.97 -19.20
CA GLU A 120 10.06 12.95 -19.47
C GLU A 120 8.71 12.29 -19.75
N ALA A 121 8.70 11.20 -20.52
CA ALA A 121 7.48 10.52 -20.93
C ALA A 121 6.69 9.94 -19.74
N VAL A 122 7.34 9.49 -18.67
CA VAL A 122 6.62 8.91 -17.52
C VAL A 122 5.76 9.96 -16.81
N TRP A 123 6.22 11.21 -16.73
CA TRP A 123 5.51 12.28 -16.04
C TRP A 123 4.23 12.68 -16.77
N THR A 124 4.21 12.56 -18.09
CA THR A 124 3.05 12.88 -18.90
C THR A 124 2.11 11.68 -19.05
N THR A 125 2.67 10.53 -19.42
CA THR A 125 1.87 9.36 -19.79
C THR A 125 1.42 8.53 -18.60
N ARG A 126 2.11 8.62 -17.46
CA ARG A 126 1.90 7.79 -16.26
C ARG A 126 1.99 6.29 -16.54
N ARG A 127 2.51 5.88 -17.70
CA ARG A 127 2.59 4.48 -18.10
C ARG A 127 3.83 3.84 -17.52
N MET A 128 3.63 2.74 -16.82
CA MET A 128 4.69 1.94 -16.25
C MET A 128 4.22 0.50 -16.04
N ILE A 129 5.17 -0.34 -15.71
CA ILE A 129 4.94 -1.68 -15.21
C ILE A 129 5.54 -1.73 -13.84
N ARG A 130 4.76 -2.20 -12.88
CA ARG A 130 5.13 -2.33 -11.49
C ARG A 130 4.85 -3.76 -11.05
N GLY A 131 5.84 -4.47 -10.56
CA GLY A 131 5.66 -5.86 -10.17
C GLY A 131 6.89 -6.45 -9.51
N VAL A 132 6.84 -7.72 -9.13
CA VAL A 132 7.98 -8.45 -8.58
C VAL A 132 8.53 -9.42 -9.62
N THR A 133 9.83 -9.72 -9.56
CA THR A 133 10.50 -10.65 -10.46
C THR A 133 10.47 -12.10 -9.96
N ALA A 134 10.04 -12.32 -8.71
CA ALA A 134 9.80 -13.62 -8.11
C ALA A 134 8.67 -13.51 -7.07
N PRO A 135 8.06 -14.62 -6.60
CA PRO A 135 7.10 -14.53 -5.50
C PRO A 135 7.77 -13.93 -4.27
N THR A 136 7.16 -12.90 -3.70
CA THR A 136 7.74 -12.15 -2.58
C THR A 136 6.78 -12.06 -1.42
N VAL A 137 7.26 -12.29 -0.20
CA VAL A 137 6.51 -12.11 1.03
C VAL A 137 7.12 -10.97 1.84
N ASN A 138 6.29 -10.02 2.29
CA ASN A 138 6.74 -8.91 3.12
C ASN A 138 5.81 -8.64 4.31
N ASP A 139 6.24 -7.83 5.27
CA ASP A 139 5.40 -7.33 6.37
C ASP A 139 4.94 -5.87 6.16
N GLY A 140 5.19 -5.34 4.96
CA GLY A 140 4.84 -4.00 4.54
C GLY A 140 3.33 -3.77 4.48
N SER A 141 2.92 -2.51 4.67
CA SER A 141 1.53 -2.08 4.54
C SER A 141 1.17 -1.61 3.12
N GLY A 142 2.11 -1.68 2.17
CA GLY A 142 1.87 -1.31 0.78
C GLY A 142 0.88 -2.28 0.15
N LEU A 143 -0.33 -1.79 -0.12
CA LEU A 143 -1.41 -2.57 -0.69
C LEU A 143 -2.08 -1.73 -1.77
N MET A 144 -2.15 -2.28 -2.97
CA MET A 144 -2.80 -1.65 -4.11
C MET A 144 -3.80 -2.61 -4.73
N SER A 145 -5.06 -2.17 -4.76
CA SER A 145 -6.22 -3.07 -4.90
C SER A 145 -6.64 -3.40 -6.34
N TYR A 146 -5.73 -3.37 -7.33
CA TYR A 146 -6.06 -3.74 -8.73
C TYR A 146 -6.51 -5.19 -8.86
N CYS A 147 -5.74 -6.10 -8.25
CA CYS A 147 -6.03 -7.53 -8.24
C CYS A 147 -5.48 -8.13 -6.94
N LEU A 148 -6.39 -8.35 -5.99
CA LEU A 148 -6.08 -8.66 -4.60
C LEU A 148 -6.81 -9.94 -4.16
N GLY A 149 -6.03 -10.89 -3.64
CA GLY A 149 -6.55 -12.04 -2.89
C GLY A 149 -6.50 -11.74 -1.39
N ILE A 150 -7.59 -12.02 -0.68
CA ILE A 150 -7.71 -11.78 0.77
C ILE A 150 -8.15 -13.08 1.45
N ASP A 151 -7.41 -13.51 2.47
CA ASP A 151 -7.78 -14.63 3.32
C ASP A 151 -8.75 -14.17 4.41
N THR A 152 -10.04 -14.44 4.19
CA THR A 152 -11.15 -14.00 5.07
C THR A 152 -11.56 -15.05 6.11
N ARG A 153 -10.76 -16.10 6.31
CA ARG A 153 -11.04 -17.15 7.32
C ARG A 153 -11.06 -16.59 8.75
N GLU A 154 -10.25 -15.57 9.00
CA GLU A 154 -10.20 -14.86 10.28
C GLU A 154 -10.71 -13.42 10.17
N LEU A 155 -10.91 -12.76 11.31
CA LEU A 155 -11.40 -11.38 11.35
C LEU A 155 -10.33 -10.42 10.80
N LEU A 156 -10.73 -9.60 9.83
CA LEU A 156 -9.92 -8.56 9.19
C LEU A 156 -10.52 -7.17 9.46
N PRO A 157 -9.72 -6.10 9.49
CA PRO A 157 -10.26 -4.74 9.65
C PRO A 157 -11.07 -4.34 8.41
N PRO A 158 -11.97 -3.35 8.52
CA PRO A 158 -12.72 -2.84 7.38
C PRO A 158 -11.83 -1.92 6.52
N VAL A 159 -12.15 -1.82 5.23
CA VAL A 159 -11.63 -0.76 4.36
C VAL A 159 -12.37 0.54 4.66
N PRO A 160 -11.72 1.72 4.74
CA PRO A 160 -12.43 2.99 4.83
C PRO A 160 -13.39 3.14 3.63
N PRO A 161 -14.68 3.46 3.85
CA PRO A 161 -15.67 3.46 2.78
C PRO A 161 -15.60 4.68 1.86
N VAL A 162 -14.80 5.70 2.22
CA VAL A 162 -14.75 6.99 1.54
C VAL A 162 -13.31 7.48 1.40
N ALA A 163 -13.13 8.41 0.45
CA ALA A 163 -11.85 8.98 0.03
C ALA A 163 -10.90 7.97 -0.66
N ARG A 164 -9.94 8.51 -1.41
CA ARG A 164 -8.90 7.73 -2.08
C ARG A 164 -7.96 7.05 -1.07
N ASN A 165 -7.13 6.10 -1.48
CA ASN A 165 -6.13 5.43 -0.63
C ASN A 165 -6.75 4.61 0.52
N GLY A 166 -7.97 4.10 0.33
CA GLY A 166 -8.62 3.21 1.29
C GLY A 166 -7.88 1.87 1.41
N ASP A 167 -7.28 1.38 0.34
CA ASP A 167 -6.47 0.18 0.30
C ASP A 167 -5.14 0.32 1.08
N GLY A 168 -4.46 1.47 0.98
CA GLY A 168 -3.30 1.77 1.82
C GLY A 168 -3.64 1.81 3.31
N VAL A 169 -4.77 2.42 3.69
CA VAL A 169 -5.26 2.41 5.07
C VAL A 169 -5.63 1.00 5.53
N PHE A 170 -6.26 0.20 4.65
CA PHE A 170 -6.56 -1.21 4.94
C PHE A 170 -5.28 -2.02 5.19
N GLY A 171 -4.23 -1.85 4.38
CA GLY A 171 -2.93 -2.48 4.59
C GLY A 171 -2.27 -2.08 5.92
N LEU A 172 -2.36 -0.81 6.31
CA LEU A 172 -1.90 -0.32 7.61
C LEU A 172 -2.70 -0.92 8.78
N ALA A 173 -4.02 -0.96 8.66
CA ALA A 173 -4.90 -1.53 9.68
C ALA A 173 -4.68 -3.05 9.83
N LEU A 174 -4.45 -3.77 8.72
CA LEU A 174 -4.06 -5.18 8.75
C LEU A 174 -2.77 -5.36 9.53
N ARG A 175 -1.71 -4.62 9.16
CA ARG A 175 -0.40 -4.71 9.83
C ARG A 175 -0.47 -4.40 11.33
N ALA A 176 -1.38 -3.53 11.74
CA ALA A 176 -1.61 -3.16 13.14
C ALA A 176 -2.43 -4.22 13.89
N CYS A 177 -3.54 -4.68 13.33
CA CYS A 177 -4.51 -5.54 14.02
C CYS A 177 -4.23 -7.04 13.90
N ARG A 178 -3.33 -7.45 13.00
CA ARG A 178 -2.96 -8.86 12.79
C ARG A 178 -1.48 -9.08 13.14
N ALA A 179 -1.23 -9.67 14.30
CA ALA A 179 0.12 -10.00 14.74
C ALA A 179 0.86 -10.93 13.76
N ASP A 180 0.13 -11.79 13.06
CA ASP A 180 0.60 -12.78 12.09
C ASP A 180 0.60 -12.29 10.63
N TYR A 181 0.32 -11.02 10.36
CA TYR A 181 0.19 -10.51 8.98
C TYR A 181 1.49 -10.56 8.16
N ALA A 182 1.43 -11.24 7.02
CA ALA A 182 2.33 -11.02 5.90
C ALA A 182 1.51 -10.77 4.62
N GLY A 183 2.05 -9.92 3.74
CA GLY A 183 1.56 -9.69 2.39
C GLY A 183 2.37 -10.50 1.38
N GLY A 184 1.70 -11.01 0.35
CA GLY A 184 2.31 -11.74 -0.76
C GLY A 184 2.25 -10.93 -2.06
N TRP A 185 3.29 -11.01 -2.86
CA TRP A 185 3.40 -10.41 -4.18
C TRP A 185 3.68 -11.51 -5.18
N LEU A 186 2.94 -11.49 -6.28
CA LEU A 186 3.02 -12.52 -7.32
C LEU A 186 3.76 -11.96 -8.53
N PRO A 187 4.63 -12.75 -9.19
CA PRO A 187 5.43 -12.30 -10.35
C PRO A 187 4.59 -12.27 -11.63
N VAL A 188 3.42 -11.66 -11.55
CA VAL A 188 2.45 -11.48 -12.62
C VAL A 188 1.79 -10.12 -12.44
N THR A 189 1.61 -9.40 -13.54
CA THR A 189 0.92 -8.13 -13.60
C THR A 189 -0.45 -8.28 -14.23
N ILE A 190 -1.41 -7.47 -13.77
CA ILE A 190 -2.69 -7.25 -14.45
C ILE A 190 -2.65 -5.95 -15.25
N ARG A 191 -3.34 -5.91 -16.39
CA ARG A 191 -3.44 -4.69 -17.19
C ARG A 191 -4.37 -3.69 -16.52
N HIS A 192 -3.92 -2.43 -16.43
CA HIS A 192 -4.68 -1.30 -15.94
C HIS A 192 -4.67 -0.20 -17.01
N GLU A 193 -5.81 -0.02 -17.65
CA GLU A 193 -6.03 0.89 -18.78
C GLU A 193 -7.33 1.67 -18.55
N PRO A 194 -7.24 2.89 -18.01
CA PRO A 194 -8.42 3.69 -17.78
C PRO A 194 -9.18 4.01 -19.07
N VAL A 195 -10.51 4.07 -18.97
CA VAL A 195 -11.38 4.35 -20.14
C VAL A 195 -10.99 5.67 -20.79
N GLU A 196 -10.76 6.70 -19.97
CA GLU A 196 -10.20 7.97 -20.38
C GLU A 196 -8.72 8.02 -20.05
N ARG A 197 -7.90 8.33 -21.05
CA ARG A 197 -6.46 8.48 -20.85
C ARG A 197 -6.18 9.57 -19.83
N ARG A 198 -5.53 9.19 -18.74
CA ARG A 198 -5.04 10.11 -17.71
C ARG A 198 -3.71 10.68 -18.16
N GLU A 199 -3.55 11.98 -18.00
CA GLU A 199 -2.29 12.68 -18.19
C GLU A 199 -1.87 13.36 -16.89
N SER A 200 -0.58 13.57 -16.72
CA SER A 200 -0.06 14.35 -15.60
C SER A 200 1.03 15.31 -16.08
N SER A 201 1.56 16.08 -15.14
CA SER A 201 2.73 16.91 -15.33
C SER A 201 3.65 16.76 -14.14
N PHE A 202 4.91 17.09 -14.33
CA PHE A 202 5.85 17.14 -13.22
C PHE A 202 5.41 18.15 -12.14
N ALA A 203 4.82 19.27 -12.53
CA ALA A 203 4.26 20.25 -11.57
C ALA A 203 3.14 19.65 -10.71
N ALA A 204 2.23 18.88 -11.31
CA ALA A 204 1.19 18.16 -10.57
C ALA A 204 1.80 17.10 -9.63
N THR A 205 2.87 16.43 -10.07
CA THR A 205 3.62 15.47 -9.24
C THR A 205 4.20 16.15 -8.01
N LEU A 206 4.85 17.31 -8.16
CA LEU A 206 5.40 18.09 -7.05
C LEU A 206 4.31 18.50 -6.07
N SER A 207 3.19 19.05 -6.55
CA SER A 207 2.06 19.42 -5.70
C SER A 207 1.49 18.21 -4.93
N GLY A 208 1.50 17.03 -5.55
CA GLY A 208 1.09 15.78 -4.91
C GLY A 208 2.03 15.27 -3.82
N LEU A 209 3.26 15.77 -3.70
CA LEU A 209 4.17 15.41 -2.60
C LEU A 209 3.72 16.00 -1.26
N THR A 210 3.05 17.14 -1.30
CA THR A 210 2.70 17.92 -0.11
C THR A 210 1.20 17.88 0.19
N THR A 211 0.38 17.59 -0.81
CA THR A 211 -1.07 17.44 -0.68
C THR A 211 -1.42 16.08 -0.07
N LEU A 212 -2.20 16.09 1.02
CA LEU A 212 -2.67 14.89 1.71
C LEU A 212 -4.20 14.86 1.71
N GLY A 213 -4.78 13.74 1.31
CA GLY A 213 -6.21 13.45 1.46
C GLY A 213 -6.57 12.91 2.85
N PRO A 214 -7.87 12.75 3.16
CA PRO A 214 -8.33 12.26 4.45
C PRO A 214 -7.73 10.91 4.86
N ASN A 215 -7.61 9.97 3.93
CA ASN A 215 -7.00 8.66 4.19
C ASN A 215 -5.47 8.72 4.32
N ASP A 216 -4.79 9.70 3.74
CA ASP A 216 -3.34 9.87 3.93
C ASP A 216 -3.05 10.34 5.35
N TYR A 217 -3.85 11.28 5.88
CA TYR A 217 -3.79 11.67 7.29
C TYR A 217 -4.10 10.48 8.21
N LEU A 218 -5.19 9.76 7.95
CA LEU A 218 -5.57 8.58 8.73
C LEU A 218 -4.46 7.51 8.72
N GLY A 219 -3.86 7.24 7.57
CA GLY A 219 -2.75 6.30 7.44
C GLY A 219 -1.52 6.72 8.26
N ARG A 220 -1.16 8.01 8.23
CA ARG A 220 -0.06 8.56 9.04
C ARG A 220 -0.35 8.44 10.54
N VAL A 221 -1.59 8.69 10.98
CA VAL A 221 -2.01 8.50 12.37
C VAL A 221 -1.90 7.04 12.79
N ILE A 222 -2.43 6.09 12.00
CA ILE A 222 -2.34 4.66 12.30
C ILE A 222 -0.87 4.21 12.39
N ALA A 223 -0.02 4.68 11.47
CA ALA A 223 1.40 4.36 11.48
C ALA A 223 2.11 4.89 12.76
N ALA A 224 1.76 6.09 13.21
CA ALA A 224 2.34 6.72 14.40
C ALA A 224 1.92 6.04 15.71
N LEU A 225 0.65 5.59 15.81
CA LEU A 225 0.14 4.90 17.01
C LEU A 225 0.78 3.52 17.23
N GLY A 226 1.25 2.87 16.17
CA GLY A 226 1.83 1.54 16.22
C GLY A 226 0.79 0.43 16.43
N ALA A 227 1.26 -0.79 16.68
CA ALA A 227 0.40 -1.95 16.85
C ALA A 227 -0.20 -2.01 18.28
N PRO A 228 -1.50 -2.32 18.43
CA PRO A 228 -2.10 -2.68 19.71
C PRO A 228 -1.33 -3.80 20.43
N LYS A 229 -1.39 -3.80 21.77
CA LYS A 229 -0.67 -4.77 22.62
C LYS A 229 -1.52 -6.02 22.89
N THR A 230 -2.04 -6.64 21.84
CA THR A 230 -2.85 -7.86 21.93
C THR A 230 -2.70 -8.69 20.65
N ALA A 231 -2.80 -10.01 20.79
CA ALA A 231 -2.78 -10.94 19.66
C ALA A 231 -4.18 -11.24 19.10
N ASP A 232 -5.25 -10.94 19.86
CA ASP A 232 -6.63 -11.13 19.39
C ASP A 232 -7.01 -10.00 18.40
N PRO A 233 -7.35 -10.33 17.14
CA PRO A 233 -7.69 -9.32 16.14
C PRO A 233 -8.87 -8.44 16.54
N ALA A 234 -9.89 -8.99 17.22
CA ALA A 234 -11.06 -8.22 17.64
C ALA A 234 -10.69 -7.19 18.73
N ALA A 235 -9.95 -7.61 19.75
CA ALA A 235 -9.40 -6.71 20.76
C ALA A 235 -8.47 -5.66 20.14
N ALA A 236 -7.63 -6.03 19.17
CA ALA A 236 -6.73 -5.11 18.49
C ALA A 236 -7.49 -4.01 17.75
N MET A 237 -8.55 -4.37 17.00
CA MET A 237 -9.41 -3.40 16.30
C MET A 237 -10.12 -2.47 17.28
N ARG A 238 -10.66 -3.01 18.38
CA ARG A 238 -11.32 -2.19 19.42
C ARG A 238 -10.35 -1.23 20.08
N GLN A 239 -9.13 -1.68 20.39
CA GLN A 239 -8.10 -0.83 20.98
C GLN A 239 -7.66 0.27 20.01
N LEU A 240 -7.29 -0.08 18.77
CA LEU A 240 -6.91 0.90 17.74
C LEU A 240 -8.03 1.91 17.50
N GLY A 241 -9.26 1.43 17.33
CA GLY A 241 -10.42 2.28 17.08
C GLY A 241 -10.75 3.23 18.24
N ALA A 242 -10.58 2.78 19.49
CA ALA A 242 -10.73 3.63 20.68
C ALA A 242 -9.65 4.71 20.75
N THR A 243 -8.39 4.37 20.45
CA THR A 243 -7.29 5.33 20.42
C THR A 243 -7.50 6.39 19.33
N LEU A 244 -7.94 6.00 18.14
CA LEU A 244 -8.25 6.95 17.05
C LEU A 244 -9.36 7.93 17.42
N GLN A 245 -10.45 7.45 18.05
CA GLN A 245 -11.53 8.33 18.54
C GLN A 245 -11.03 9.29 19.62
N ALA A 246 -10.35 8.77 20.65
CA ALA A 246 -9.85 9.60 21.74
C ALA A 246 -8.89 10.69 21.25
N MET A 247 -8.03 10.35 20.28
CA MET A 247 -7.14 11.31 19.65
C MET A 247 -7.92 12.39 18.89
N ALA A 248 -8.88 11.99 18.04
CA ALA A 248 -9.69 12.91 17.24
C ALA A 248 -10.59 13.84 18.07
N GLU A 249 -11.05 13.38 19.24
CA GLU A 249 -11.88 14.17 20.17
C GLU A 249 -11.05 15.04 21.12
N SER A 250 -9.72 14.86 21.15
CA SER A 250 -8.86 15.63 22.03
C SER A 250 -8.72 17.09 21.57
N ALA A 251 -8.62 18.02 22.53
CA ALA A 251 -8.30 19.42 22.23
C ALA A 251 -6.92 19.59 21.56
N GLY A 252 -6.02 18.60 21.71
CA GLY A 252 -4.68 18.58 21.13
C GLY A 252 -4.61 18.01 19.71
N PHE A 253 -5.72 17.51 19.14
CA PHE A 253 -5.70 16.78 17.88
C PHE A 253 -4.95 17.49 16.74
N ALA A 254 -5.21 18.78 16.55
CA ALA A 254 -4.59 19.56 15.48
C ALA A 254 -3.07 19.65 15.64
N GLN A 255 -2.58 19.76 16.88
CA GLN A 255 -1.15 19.81 17.18
C GLN A 255 -0.52 18.43 16.98
N ASP A 256 -1.12 17.36 17.51
CA ASP A 256 -0.62 16.00 17.35
C ASP A 256 -0.56 15.60 15.87
N LEU A 257 -1.61 15.93 15.11
CA LEU A 257 -1.66 15.69 13.67
C LEU A 257 -0.57 16.46 12.92
N HIS A 258 -0.35 17.72 13.29
CA HIS A 258 0.70 18.54 12.71
C HIS A 258 2.08 17.92 12.95
N GLU A 259 2.38 17.49 14.17
CA GLU A 259 3.65 16.82 14.51
C GLU A 259 3.85 15.53 13.72
N ILE A 260 2.81 14.70 13.57
CA ILE A 260 2.85 13.48 12.76
C ILE A 260 3.15 13.80 11.29
N VAL A 261 2.52 14.84 10.74
CA VAL A 261 2.72 15.27 9.35
C VAL A 261 4.12 15.83 9.14
N VAL A 262 4.60 16.69 10.04
CA VAL A 262 5.95 17.27 10.02
C VAL A 262 7.01 16.18 10.13
N ALA A 263 6.84 15.23 11.04
CA ALA A 263 7.77 14.11 11.21
C ALA A 263 7.87 13.27 9.93
N GLY A 264 6.72 12.96 9.30
CA GLY A 264 6.68 12.22 8.06
C GLY A 264 7.29 12.99 6.88
N ARG A 265 6.96 14.27 6.71
CA ARG A 265 7.56 15.13 5.67
C ARG A 265 9.07 15.28 5.85
N SER A 266 9.53 15.40 7.09
CA SER A 266 10.96 15.43 7.41
C SER A 266 11.66 14.13 7.03
N ALA A 267 10.99 12.98 7.16
CA ALA A 267 11.51 11.70 6.68
C ALA A 267 11.55 11.64 5.15
N ASP A 268 10.53 12.13 4.46
CA ASP A 268 10.49 12.19 3.00
C ASP A 268 11.60 13.11 2.44
N ARG A 269 11.82 14.28 3.07
CA ARG A 269 12.94 15.19 2.78
C ARG A 269 14.29 14.48 2.90
N ARG A 270 14.56 13.79 4.02
CA ARG A 270 15.81 13.05 4.22
C ARG A 270 16.01 11.98 3.15
N ARG A 271 14.97 11.23 2.79
CA ARG A 271 15.07 10.21 1.73
C ARG A 271 15.43 10.81 0.37
N LEU A 272 14.87 11.97 0.02
CA LEU A 272 15.22 12.69 -1.20
C LEU A 272 16.70 13.13 -1.18
N GLU A 273 17.17 13.68 -0.07
CA GLU A 273 18.58 14.07 0.11
C GLU A 273 19.52 12.86 0.03
N GLU A 274 19.18 11.76 0.70
CA GLU A 274 19.93 10.51 0.68
C GLU A 274 20.06 9.95 -0.74
N VAL A 275 18.96 9.84 -1.48
CA VAL A 275 18.96 9.36 -2.87
C VAL A 275 19.79 10.29 -3.76
N LEU A 276 19.66 11.60 -3.57
CA LEU A 276 20.39 12.59 -4.36
C LEU A 276 21.91 12.47 -4.15
N ALA A 277 22.33 12.29 -2.90
CA ALA A 277 23.73 12.10 -2.54
C ALA A 277 24.27 10.72 -2.97
N GLU A 278 23.48 9.65 -2.81
CA GLU A 278 23.82 8.27 -3.22
C GLU A 278 24.17 8.17 -4.72
N HIS A 279 23.60 9.03 -5.54
CA HIS A 279 23.78 9.02 -7.00
C HIS A 279 24.59 10.21 -7.52
N ASP A 280 25.41 10.84 -6.65
CA ASP A 280 26.33 11.93 -7.01
C ASP A 280 25.66 13.06 -7.80
N HIS A 281 24.37 13.32 -7.56
CA HIS A 281 23.58 14.32 -8.28
C HIS A 281 23.48 14.12 -9.82
N GLU A 282 23.61 12.89 -10.32
CA GLU A 282 23.53 12.58 -11.76
C GLU A 282 22.34 11.65 -12.08
N PRO A 283 21.66 11.78 -13.23
CA PRO A 283 21.86 12.81 -14.24
C PRO A 283 21.29 14.17 -13.81
N SER A 284 21.80 15.25 -14.39
CA SER A 284 21.48 16.63 -14.00
C SER A 284 19.97 16.97 -14.04
N HIS A 285 19.22 16.51 -15.04
CA HIS A 285 17.78 16.75 -15.17
C HIS A 285 17.01 16.16 -13.98
N TRP A 286 17.28 14.90 -13.64
CA TRP A 286 16.69 14.22 -12.50
C TRP A 286 17.08 14.89 -11.17
N ALA A 287 18.36 15.22 -11.02
CA ALA A 287 18.85 15.87 -9.81
C ALA A 287 18.24 17.26 -9.60
N GLN A 288 17.97 18.01 -10.67
CA GLN A 288 17.24 19.27 -10.60
C GLN A 288 15.82 19.06 -10.09
N ASP A 289 15.13 18.05 -10.57
CA ASP A 289 13.78 17.71 -10.16
C ASP A 289 13.68 17.19 -8.71
N VAL A 290 14.66 16.40 -8.26
CA VAL A 290 14.77 16.02 -6.84
C VAL A 290 15.00 17.26 -5.96
N ARG A 291 15.85 18.21 -6.36
CA ARG A 291 16.03 19.47 -5.61
C ARG A 291 14.75 20.28 -5.55
N ARG A 292 13.97 20.34 -6.64
CA ARG A 292 12.65 20.99 -6.65
C ARG A 292 11.68 20.31 -5.70
N ALA A 293 11.68 18.97 -5.65
CA ALA A 293 10.88 18.22 -4.67
C ALA A 293 11.29 18.51 -3.23
N ILE A 294 12.60 18.61 -2.93
CA ILE A 294 13.09 19.00 -1.60
C ILE A 294 12.58 20.41 -1.23
N MET A 295 12.68 21.38 -2.15
CA MET A 295 12.18 22.74 -1.91
C MET A 295 10.67 22.77 -1.64
N GLU A 296 9.89 21.98 -2.36
CA GLU A 296 8.44 21.86 -2.16
C GLU A 296 8.11 21.28 -0.78
N VAL A 297 8.84 20.23 -0.36
CA VAL A 297 8.69 19.65 0.98
C VAL A 297 9.10 20.67 2.06
N ASP A 298 10.21 21.39 1.89
CA ASP A 298 10.68 22.42 2.82
C ASP A 298 9.67 23.55 3.00
N ALA A 299 9.08 24.02 1.90
CA ALA A 299 8.02 25.03 1.96
C ALA A 299 6.82 24.53 2.78
N SER A 300 6.46 23.25 2.62
CA SER A 300 5.34 22.64 3.35
C SER A 300 5.61 22.42 4.85
N LEU A 301 6.87 22.34 5.27
CA LEU A 301 7.25 22.19 6.68
C LEU A 301 7.06 23.49 7.49
N SER A 302 7.06 24.64 6.82
CA SER A 302 6.90 25.96 7.47
C SER A 302 5.43 26.33 7.74
N GLY A 303 4.47 25.54 7.26
CA GLY A 303 3.05 25.77 7.50
C GLY A 303 2.63 25.45 8.93
N GLY A 304 1.65 26.17 9.47
CA GLY A 304 1.06 25.88 10.78
C GLY A 304 0.24 24.57 10.80
N PRO A 305 -0.37 24.22 11.95
CA PRO A 305 -1.21 23.04 12.04
C PRO A 305 -2.37 23.11 11.04
N PRO A 306 -2.69 22.01 10.33
CA PRO A 306 -3.81 22.01 9.41
C PRO A 306 -5.11 22.16 10.22
N ALA A 307 -5.89 23.21 9.93
CA ALA A 307 -7.21 23.39 10.51
C ALA A 307 -8.22 22.53 9.73
N LEU A 308 -8.31 21.23 10.05
CA LEU A 308 -9.18 20.31 9.32
C LEU A 308 -10.13 19.55 10.27
N PRO A 309 -11.24 20.17 10.71
CA PRO A 309 -12.31 19.48 11.42
C PRO A 309 -12.78 18.21 10.68
N GLU A 310 -12.75 18.23 9.35
CA GLU A 310 -13.08 17.09 8.49
C GLU A 310 -12.13 15.91 8.67
N VAL A 311 -10.84 16.15 8.91
CA VAL A 311 -9.86 15.08 9.17
C VAL A 311 -10.08 14.49 10.57
N ALA A 312 -10.36 15.33 11.58
CA ALA A 312 -10.72 14.84 12.91
C ALA A 312 -11.97 13.95 12.84
N GLU A 313 -13.00 14.42 12.14
CA GLU A 313 -14.22 13.65 11.94
C GLU A 313 -13.97 12.34 11.18
N HIS A 314 -13.15 12.35 10.12
CA HIS A 314 -12.80 11.15 9.36
C HIS A 314 -12.06 10.12 10.23
N VAL A 315 -11.10 10.56 11.03
CA VAL A 315 -10.36 9.71 11.98
C VAL A 315 -11.30 9.14 13.05
N ALA A 316 -12.18 9.96 13.63
CA ALA A 316 -13.16 9.52 14.61
C ALA A 316 -14.14 8.49 14.04
N ARG A 317 -14.67 8.73 12.83
CA ARG A 317 -15.61 7.83 12.14
C ARG A 317 -14.96 6.47 11.83
N TYR A 318 -13.73 6.46 11.31
CA TYR A 318 -13.02 5.20 11.08
C TYR A 318 -12.68 4.49 12.39
N GLY A 319 -12.28 5.22 13.43
CA GLY A 319 -12.08 4.66 14.76
C GLY A 319 -13.35 3.99 15.31
N ARG A 320 -14.52 4.62 15.12
CA ARG A 320 -15.81 4.06 15.52
C ARG A 320 -16.15 2.80 14.73
N LEU A 321 -15.92 2.82 13.41
CA LEU A 321 -16.09 1.66 12.54
C LEU A 321 -15.24 0.48 13.03
N LEU A 322 -13.94 0.69 13.30
CA LEU A 322 -13.05 -0.36 13.82
C LEU A 322 -13.54 -0.99 15.13
N ARG A 323 -14.07 -0.19 16.06
CA ARG A 323 -14.59 -0.71 17.34
C ARG A 323 -15.81 -1.61 17.15
N LEU A 324 -16.71 -1.23 16.26
CA LEU A 324 -17.97 -1.92 16.01
C LEU A 324 -17.82 -3.09 15.03
N TRP A 325 -16.74 -3.10 14.25
CA TRP A 325 -16.54 -4.07 13.17
C TRP A 325 -16.58 -5.54 13.61
N PRO A 326 -15.95 -5.97 14.73
CA PRO A 326 -16.07 -7.34 15.19
C PRO A 326 -17.52 -7.78 15.41
N ASP A 327 -18.36 -6.88 15.94
CA ASP A 327 -19.76 -7.15 16.26
C ASP A 327 -20.60 -7.19 14.97
N VAL A 328 -20.31 -6.31 14.01
CA VAL A 328 -20.93 -6.32 12.67
C VAL A 328 -20.65 -7.65 11.95
N VAL A 329 -19.40 -8.13 11.96
CA VAL A 329 -19.02 -9.39 11.32
C VAL A 329 -19.66 -10.59 12.04
N ALA A 330 -19.72 -10.57 13.37
CA ALA A 330 -20.39 -11.62 14.14
C ALA A 330 -21.89 -11.71 13.80
N ALA A 331 -22.59 -10.56 13.83
CA ALA A 331 -24.02 -10.50 13.48
C ALA A 331 -24.28 -10.97 12.03
N ALA A 332 -23.42 -10.58 11.08
CA ALA A 332 -23.53 -11.04 9.70
C ALA A 332 -23.36 -12.57 9.56
N ARG A 333 -22.46 -13.18 10.33
CA ARG A 333 -22.27 -14.64 10.38
C ARG A 333 -23.49 -15.35 10.96
N GLU A 334 -24.08 -14.80 12.02
CA GLU A 334 -25.31 -15.34 12.65
C GLU A 334 -26.51 -15.28 11.70
N LEU A 335 -26.70 -14.15 11.00
CA LEU A 335 -27.73 -14.00 9.97
C LEU A 335 -27.56 -15.07 8.88
N ARG A 336 -26.34 -15.22 8.35
CA ARG A 336 -26.03 -16.24 7.35
C ARG A 336 -26.30 -17.66 7.85
N ALA A 337 -25.96 -17.98 9.09
CA ALA A 337 -26.21 -19.29 9.69
C ALA A 337 -27.70 -19.62 9.82
N ARG A 338 -28.56 -18.59 9.95
CA ARG A 338 -30.03 -18.71 9.93
C ARG A 338 -30.63 -18.76 8.52
N GLY A 339 -29.81 -18.62 7.46
CA GLY A 339 -30.28 -18.53 6.08
C GLY A 339 -30.83 -17.15 5.70
N GLU A 340 -30.64 -16.14 6.55
CA GLU A 340 -31.05 -14.75 6.29
C GLU A 340 -29.92 -14.03 5.53
N GLY A 341 -30.00 -14.07 4.19
CA GLY A 341 -29.06 -13.33 3.32
C GLY A 341 -29.50 -11.88 3.12
N LEU A 342 -28.54 -10.94 3.06
CA LEU A 342 -28.82 -9.52 2.76
C LEU A 342 -29.49 -9.30 1.40
N GLY A 343 -29.36 -10.25 0.47
CA GLY A 343 -29.99 -10.24 -0.86
C GLY A 343 -31.23 -11.12 -0.98
N ALA A 344 -31.67 -11.80 0.10
CA ALA A 344 -32.93 -12.53 0.10
C ALA A 344 -34.07 -11.53 0.21
N ALA A 345 -34.36 -10.82 -0.89
CA ALA A 345 -35.71 -10.32 -1.10
C ALA A 345 -36.62 -11.54 -0.94
N SER A 346 -37.51 -11.48 0.05
CA SER A 346 -38.57 -12.46 0.25
C SER A 346 -39.28 -12.64 -1.10
N THR A 347 -38.97 -13.71 -1.82
CA THR A 347 -39.83 -14.20 -2.90
C THR A 347 -41.10 -14.65 -2.22
N GLY A 348 -42.02 -13.70 -2.07
CA GLY A 348 -43.32 -13.90 -1.45
C GLY A 348 -44.04 -15.06 -2.12
N SER A 349 -44.54 -15.95 -1.25
CA SER A 349 -45.50 -17.02 -1.49
C SER A 349 -46.75 -16.57 -2.23
#